data_AF-A0A099P8V1-F1
#
_entry.id   AF-A0A099P8V1-F1
#
_cell.length_a   1.000
_cell.length_b   1.000
_cell.length_c   1.000
_cell.angle_alpha   90.00
_cell.angle_beta   90.00
_cell.angle_gamma   90.00
#
_symmetry.space_group_name_H-M   'P 1'
#
loop_
_entity.id
_entity.type
_entity.pdbx_description
1 polymer ?
#
loop_
_entity_poly.entity_id
_entity_poly.type
_entity_poly.pdbx_seq_one_letter_code
_entity_poly.pdbx_strand_id
1 'polypeptide(L)'
;MSELYKLQGALNRAIERERSKKWQLSLWSKFVRFRDGGCCVNCGSTQRVQAHHIVRKVLYPHGALETGNGISLCWPCHKQIHAEFNRRPNLSLPLGAEQGDDQEEWSYLFGLLKDDAQKRGLPEDDFYYLNDQMIIFFVRVQGHEQLLELVVEGSMSRIRFAHEVWSIMPESFYSNFASELVRLNLPTIGR
;
A
#
# COMPACT_ATOMS: atom_id res chain seq x y z
N MET A 1 17.46 -10.00 -12.22
CA MET A 1 17.81 -9.99 -10.78
C MET A 1 18.98 -9.07 -10.46
N SER A 2 20.19 -9.27 -11.01
CA SER A 2 21.37 -8.43 -10.69
C SER A 2 21.16 -6.92 -10.87
N GLU A 3 20.42 -6.50 -11.89
CA GLU A 3 20.12 -5.08 -12.13
C GLU A 3 19.15 -4.47 -11.11
N LEU A 4 18.20 -5.26 -10.57
CA LEU A 4 17.28 -4.79 -9.52
C LEU A 4 18.04 -4.41 -8.26
N TYR A 5 18.96 -5.28 -7.83
CA TYR A 5 19.84 -5.01 -6.69
C TYR A 5 20.70 -3.76 -6.90
N LYS A 6 21.20 -3.51 -8.12
CA LYS A 6 21.95 -2.29 -8.42
C LYS A 6 21.09 -1.04 -8.29
N LEU A 7 19.87 -1.06 -8.85
CA LEU A 7 18.93 0.07 -8.77
C LEU A 7 18.48 0.33 -7.34
N GLN A 8 18.17 -0.73 -6.59
CA GLN A 8 17.84 -0.63 -5.17
C GLN A 8 19.01 -0.07 -4.36
N GLY A 9 20.21 -0.60 -4.56
CA GLY A 9 21.42 -0.08 -3.91
C GLY A 9 21.69 1.39 -4.27
N ALA A 10 21.39 1.82 -5.50
CA ALA A 10 21.51 3.22 -5.88
C ALA A 10 20.51 4.12 -5.14
N LEU A 11 19.26 3.65 -4.97
CA LEU A 11 18.25 4.32 -4.15
C LEU A 11 18.71 4.41 -2.69
N ASN A 12 19.11 3.29 -2.09
CA ASN A 12 19.54 3.23 -0.68
C ASN A 12 20.73 4.17 -0.43
N ARG A 13 21.76 4.14 -1.27
CA ARG A 13 22.90 5.08 -1.17
C ARG A 13 22.48 6.54 -1.30
N ALA A 14 21.44 6.86 -2.08
CA ALA A 14 20.92 8.21 -2.19
C ALA A 14 20.11 8.65 -0.96
N ILE A 15 19.46 7.71 -0.29
CA ILE A 15 18.79 7.91 0.99
C ILE A 15 19.82 8.15 2.09
N GLU A 16 20.79 7.24 2.25
CA GLU A 16 21.87 7.31 3.24
C GLU A 16 22.70 8.59 3.13
N ARG A 17 22.97 9.05 1.90
CA ARG A 17 23.72 10.29 1.64
C ARG A 17 22.85 11.55 1.64
N GLU A 18 21.60 11.43 2.08
CA GLU A 18 20.64 12.54 2.21
C GLU A 18 20.56 13.41 0.94
N ARG A 19 20.58 12.76 -0.23
CA ARG A 19 20.42 13.48 -1.50
C ARG A 19 19.05 14.15 -1.56
N SER A 20 18.91 15.13 -2.45
CA SER A 20 17.65 15.88 -2.57
C SER A 20 16.45 14.95 -2.78
N LYS A 21 15.30 15.28 -2.19
CA LYS A 21 14.07 14.49 -2.33
C LYS A 21 13.68 14.24 -3.78
N LYS A 22 13.90 15.23 -4.66
CA LYS A 22 13.70 15.10 -6.11
C LYS A 22 14.55 13.98 -6.70
N TRP A 23 15.82 13.89 -6.30
CA TRP A 23 16.74 12.85 -6.76
C TRP A 23 16.33 11.47 -6.23
N GLN A 24 16.03 11.37 -4.94
CA GLN A 24 15.56 10.13 -4.31
C GLN A 24 14.28 9.60 -4.98
N LEU A 25 13.30 10.47 -5.21
CA LEU A 25 12.04 10.12 -5.90
C LEU A 25 12.28 9.70 -7.35
N SER A 26 13.24 10.31 -8.05
CA SER A 26 13.61 9.89 -9.42
C SER A 26 14.17 8.47 -9.44
N LEU A 27 15.06 8.14 -8.50
CA LEU A 27 15.61 6.79 -8.35
C LEU A 27 14.56 5.77 -7.93
N TRP A 28 13.71 6.12 -6.96
CA TRP A 28 12.58 5.29 -6.55
C TRP A 28 11.64 4.99 -7.73
N SER A 29 11.27 6.03 -8.47
CA SER A 29 10.40 5.91 -9.64
C SER A 29 11.02 5.03 -10.74
N LYS A 30 12.34 5.16 -10.95
CA LYS A 30 13.11 4.29 -11.85
C LYS A 30 13.13 2.84 -11.38
N PHE A 31 13.37 2.62 -10.08
CA PHE A 31 13.37 1.29 -9.48
C PHE A 31 12.01 0.61 -9.64
N VAL A 32 10.92 1.27 -9.25
CA VAL A 32 9.55 0.73 -9.34
C VAL A 32 9.21 0.32 -10.78
N ARG A 33 9.45 1.20 -11.75
CA ARG A 33 9.21 0.87 -13.17
C ARG A 33 10.05 -0.29 -13.67
N PHE A 34 11.31 -0.39 -13.25
CA PHE A 34 12.16 -1.49 -13.66
C PHE A 34 11.78 -2.81 -12.98
N ARG A 35 11.45 -2.77 -11.68
CA ARG A 35 10.91 -3.89 -10.91
C ARG A 35 9.70 -4.46 -11.62
N ASP A 36 8.75 -3.62 -12.00
CA ASP A 36 7.49 -3.99 -12.63
C ASP A 36 7.62 -4.29 -14.14
N GLY A 37 8.83 -4.57 -14.63
CA GLY A 37 9.07 -5.00 -16.01
C GLY A 37 8.90 -3.91 -17.07
N GLY A 38 8.78 -2.64 -16.67
CA GLY A 38 8.55 -1.52 -17.58
C GLY A 38 7.13 -1.48 -18.16
N CYS A 39 6.18 -2.21 -17.55
CA CYS A 39 4.79 -2.23 -17.97
C CYS A 39 3.85 -1.79 -16.83
N CYS A 40 2.62 -1.48 -17.20
CA CYS A 40 1.53 -1.27 -16.28
C CYS A 40 1.19 -2.60 -15.60
N VAL A 41 1.26 -2.67 -14.28
CA VAL A 41 0.92 -3.88 -13.53
C VAL A 41 -0.57 -4.22 -13.66
N ASN A 42 -1.43 -3.20 -13.82
CA ASN A 42 -2.88 -3.39 -13.96
C ASN A 42 -3.31 -3.97 -15.32
N CYS A 43 -2.69 -3.52 -16.43
CA CYS A 43 -3.17 -3.86 -17.77
C CYS A 43 -2.08 -4.36 -18.76
N GLY A 44 -0.83 -4.44 -18.32
CA GLY A 44 0.31 -4.87 -19.14
C GLY A 44 0.82 -3.86 -20.17
N SER A 45 0.16 -2.70 -20.32
CA SER A 45 0.59 -1.68 -21.29
C SER A 45 1.99 -1.14 -21.00
N THR A 46 2.82 -0.99 -22.03
CA THR A 46 4.15 -0.36 -21.96
C THR A 46 4.14 1.13 -22.27
N GLN A 47 2.97 1.69 -22.59
CA GLN A 47 2.83 3.07 -23.05
C GLN A 47 2.69 4.05 -21.88
N ARG A 48 3.56 5.07 -21.85
CA ARG A 48 3.53 6.16 -20.86
C ARG A 48 3.43 5.64 -19.41
N VAL A 49 4.23 4.64 -19.07
CA VAL A 49 4.26 4.02 -17.74
C VAL A 49 4.92 4.96 -16.72
N GLN A 50 4.27 5.12 -15.57
CA GLN A 50 4.67 5.98 -14.47
C GLN A 50 4.62 5.21 -13.16
N ALA A 51 5.48 5.57 -12.21
CA ALA A 51 5.36 5.04 -10.86
C ALA A 51 4.26 5.84 -10.13
N HIS A 52 3.36 5.11 -9.48
CA HIS A 52 2.27 5.61 -8.67
C HIS A 52 2.50 5.19 -7.21
N HIS A 53 2.18 6.08 -6.27
CA HIS A 53 2.23 5.79 -4.84
C HIS A 53 0.90 5.16 -4.42
N ILE A 54 0.91 3.93 -3.90
CA ILE A 54 -0.32 3.25 -3.45
C ILE A 54 -0.92 4.03 -2.27
N VAL A 55 -0.15 4.15 -1.18
CA VAL A 55 -0.47 5.05 -0.07
C VAL A 55 0.12 6.43 -0.39
N ARG A 56 -0.76 7.42 -0.48
CA ARG A 56 -0.40 8.77 -0.92
C ARG A 56 0.59 9.43 0.03
N LYS A 57 1.58 10.12 -0.55
CA LYS A 57 2.60 10.86 0.21
C LYS A 57 2.04 11.93 1.16
N VAL A 58 0.86 12.47 0.87
CA VAL A 58 0.22 13.47 1.77
C VAL A 58 -0.24 12.82 3.06
N LEU A 59 -0.73 11.58 2.98
CA LEU A 59 -1.20 10.83 4.13
C LEU A 59 -0.04 10.23 4.92
N TYR A 60 0.93 9.63 4.22
CA TYR A 60 2.09 9.02 4.85
C TYR A 60 3.41 9.42 4.16
N PRO A 61 3.95 10.62 4.47
CA PRO A 61 5.17 11.13 3.84
C PRO A 61 6.40 10.23 4.03
N HIS A 62 6.46 9.50 5.15
CA HIS A 62 7.58 8.63 5.50
C HIS A 62 7.72 7.43 4.54
N GLY A 63 6.62 6.97 3.94
CA GLY A 63 6.60 5.87 2.98
C GLY A 63 6.81 6.28 1.52
N ALA A 64 7.17 7.54 1.25
CA ALA A 64 7.29 8.04 -0.13
C ALA A 64 8.40 7.35 -0.96
N LEU A 65 9.37 6.71 -0.31
CA LEU A 65 10.50 6.02 -0.94
C LEU A 65 10.49 4.52 -0.69
N GLU A 66 9.48 4.00 0.01
CA GLU A 66 9.31 2.56 0.23
C GLU A 66 8.97 1.91 -1.11
N THR A 67 9.69 0.85 -1.46
CA THR A 67 9.53 0.23 -2.77
C THR A 67 8.22 -0.54 -2.87
N GLY A 68 7.74 -1.12 -1.76
CA GLY A 68 6.41 -1.73 -1.68
C GLY A 68 5.26 -0.73 -1.82
N ASN A 69 5.50 0.56 -1.52
CA ASN A 69 4.51 1.63 -1.67
C ASN A 69 4.50 2.26 -3.08
N GLY A 70 4.99 1.52 -4.07
CA GLY A 70 5.07 1.98 -5.45
C GLY A 70 4.59 0.91 -6.43
N ILE A 71 3.80 1.31 -7.42
CA ILE A 71 3.31 0.45 -8.51
C ILE A 71 3.45 1.17 -9.85
N SER A 72 3.78 0.44 -10.91
CA SER A 72 3.86 0.98 -12.26
C SER A 72 2.52 0.93 -12.96
N LEU A 73 2.06 2.09 -13.45
CA LEU A 73 0.79 2.23 -14.14
C LEU A 73 0.97 3.02 -15.43
N CYS A 74 0.27 2.62 -16.49
CA CYS A 74 0.16 3.46 -17.69
C CYS A 74 -0.71 4.68 -17.40
N TRP A 75 -0.54 5.74 -18.21
CA TRP A 75 -1.30 6.99 -18.02
C TRP A 75 -2.82 6.82 -17.88
N PRO A 76 -3.52 5.96 -18.67
CA PRO A 76 -4.95 5.70 -18.47
C PRO A 76 -5.29 5.12 -17.10
N CYS A 77 -4.62 4.05 -16.67
CA CYS A 77 -4.88 3.42 -15.37
C CYS A 77 -4.51 4.36 -14.22
N HIS A 78 -3.41 5.11 -14.35
CA HIS A 78 -3.00 6.10 -13.36
C HIS A 78 -4.04 7.23 -13.21
N LYS A 79 -4.63 7.69 -14.32
CA LYS A 79 -5.68 8.70 -14.29
C LYS A 79 -6.99 8.16 -13.69
N GLN A 80 -7.31 6.90 -13.96
CA GLN A 80 -8.54 6.25 -13.46
C GLN A 80 -8.56 6.19 -11.93
N ILE A 81 -7.45 5.81 -11.31
CA ILE A 81 -7.27 5.85 -9.85
C ILE A 81 -7.55 7.25 -9.29
N HIS A 82 -7.04 8.29 -9.96
CA HIS A 82 -7.29 9.67 -9.56
C HIS A 82 -8.61 10.27 -10.08
N ALA A 83 -9.50 9.48 -10.70
CA ALA A 83 -10.71 10.01 -11.33
C ALA A 83 -11.71 10.56 -10.32
N GLU A 84 -11.87 9.86 -9.19
CA GLU A 84 -12.81 10.22 -8.14
C GLU A 84 -12.24 11.33 -7.25
N PHE A 85 -10.92 11.28 -7.00
CA PHE A 85 -10.27 12.25 -6.13
C PHE A 85 -8.82 12.55 -6.51
N ASN A 86 -8.57 13.80 -6.91
CA ASN A 86 -7.24 14.29 -7.31
C ASN A 86 -6.76 15.52 -6.50
N ARG A 87 -7.47 15.87 -5.43
CA ARG A 87 -7.17 17.01 -4.56
C ARG A 87 -6.41 16.56 -3.31
N ARG A 88 -5.95 17.49 -2.49
CA ARG A 88 -5.31 17.17 -1.20
C ARG A 88 -6.41 16.77 -0.19
N PRO A 89 -6.29 15.63 0.51
CA PRO A 89 -7.25 15.27 1.57
C PRO A 89 -7.19 16.26 2.72
N ASN A 90 -8.36 16.52 3.31
CA ASN A 90 -8.51 17.19 4.59
C ASN A 90 -8.21 16.19 5.71
N LEU A 91 -7.01 16.28 6.27
CA LEU A 91 -6.51 15.40 7.33
C LEU A 91 -7.25 15.54 8.68
N SER A 92 -8.20 16.48 8.81
CA SER A 92 -9.07 16.57 9.98
C SER A 92 -10.29 15.63 9.91
N LEU A 93 -10.57 15.07 8.74
CA LEU A 93 -11.66 14.12 8.54
C LEU A 93 -11.17 12.68 8.72
N PRO A 94 -12.07 11.74 9.06
CA PRO A 94 -11.73 10.32 9.05
C PRO A 94 -11.17 9.85 7.70
N LEU A 95 -10.32 8.82 7.72
CA LEU A 95 -9.82 8.19 6.50
C LEU A 95 -11.00 7.72 5.63
N GLY A 96 -10.91 7.91 4.32
CA GLY A 96 -11.98 7.58 3.38
C GLY A 96 -13.15 8.59 3.31
N ALA A 97 -13.24 9.56 4.22
CA ALA A 97 -14.36 10.52 4.26
C ALA A 97 -14.50 11.38 2.99
N GLU A 98 -13.41 11.58 2.24
CA GLU A 98 -13.42 12.33 0.99
C GLU A 98 -13.16 11.47 -0.26
N GLN A 99 -13.23 10.13 -0.18
CA GLN A 99 -12.96 9.22 -1.30
C GLN A 99 -11.53 9.35 -1.88
N GLY A 100 -10.61 10.01 -1.18
CA GLY A 100 -9.23 10.20 -1.63
C GLY A 100 -8.27 9.12 -1.17
N ASP A 101 -8.56 8.50 -0.03
CA ASP A 101 -7.77 7.43 0.56
C ASP A 101 -8.72 6.24 0.70
N ASP A 102 -9.00 5.61 -0.44
CA ASP A 102 -9.94 4.50 -0.54
C ASP A 102 -9.24 3.19 -0.17
N GLN A 103 -9.81 2.52 0.84
CA GLN A 103 -9.37 1.21 1.28
C GLN A 103 -9.44 0.18 0.14
N GLU A 104 -10.47 0.25 -0.71
CA GLU A 104 -10.63 -0.67 -1.84
C GLU A 104 -9.52 -0.48 -2.87
N GLU A 105 -9.15 0.78 -3.15
CA GLU A 105 -8.03 1.10 -4.04
C GLU A 105 -6.70 0.54 -3.51
N TRP A 106 -6.41 0.70 -2.21
CA TRP A 106 -5.16 0.18 -1.65
C TRP A 106 -5.13 -1.34 -1.65
N SER A 107 -6.22 -2.00 -1.24
CA SER A 107 -6.35 -3.45 -1.34
C SER A 107 -6.10 -3.93 -2.77
N TYR A 108 -6.74 -3.29 -3.75
CA TYR A 108 -6.61 -3.63 -5.16
C TYR A 108 -5.18 -3.50 -5.67
N LEU A 109 -4.53 -2.36 -5.42
CA LEU A 109 -3.18 -2.10 -5.91
C LEU A 109 -2.12 -2.98 -5.22
N PHE A 110 -2.24 -3.23 -3.91
CA PHE A 110 -1.37 -4.19 -3.24
C PHE A 110 -1.61 -5.62 -3.75
N GLY A 111 -2.86 -5.97 -4.05
CA GLY A 111 -3.21 -7.25 -4.68
C GLY A 111 -2.54 -7.43 -6.04
N LEU A 112 -2.60 -6.41 -6.90
CA LEU A 112 -1.91 -6.41 -8.19
C LEU A 112 -0.39 -6.58 -8.05
N LEU A 113 0.24 -5.89 -7.08
CA LEU A 113 1.69 -6.05 -6.83
C LEU A 113 2.05 -7.45 -6.36
N LYS A 114 1.27 -8.01 -5.42
CA LYS A 114 1.44 -9.37 -4.90
C LYS A 114 1.35 -10.39 -6.03
N ASP A 115 0.32 -10.29 -6.86
CA ASP A 115 0.10 -11.23 -7.97
C ASP A 115 1.20 -11.11 -9.04
N ASP A 116 1.67 -9.90 -9.36
CA ASP A 116 2.81 -9.72 -10.30
C ASP A 116 4.12 -10.27 -9.73
N ALA A 117 4.40 -10.03 -8.45
CA ALA A 117 5.60 -10.54 -7.78
C ALA A 117 5.64 -12.08 -7.84
N GLN A 118 4.52 -12.72 -7.49
CA GLN A 118 4.36 -14.17 -7.55
C GLN A 118 4.51 -14.72 -8.96
N LYS A 119 3.81 -14.11 -9.93
CA LYS A 119 3.87 -14.52 -11.35
C LYS A 119 5.28 -14.46 -11.92
N ARG A 120 6.11 -13.52 -11.46
CA ARG A 120 7.47 -13.29 -11.96
C ARG A 120 8.55 -13.91 -11.09
N GLY A 121 8.17 -14.57 -9.98
CA GLY A 121 9.11 -15.18 -9.04
C GLY A 121 10.05 -14.15 -8.41
N LEU A 122 9.58 -12.93 -8.16
CA LEU A 122 10.37 -11.89 -7.51
C LEU A 122 10.29 -12.06 -5.99
N PRO A 123 11.41 -12.04 -5.26
CA PRO A 123 11.39 -12.06 -3.80
C PRO A 123 10.68 -10.83 -3.25
N GLU A 124 9.56 -11.04 -2.57
CA GLU A 124 8.69 -9.97 -2.09
C GLU A 124 9.39 -9.11 -1.04
N ASP A 125 10.08 -9.73 -0.08
CA ASP A 125 10.78 -9.04 1.00
C ASP A 125 11.99 -8.24 0.52
N ASP A 126 12.62 -8.64 -0.60
CA ASP A 126 13.75 -7.90 -1.15
C ASP A 126 13.30 -6.66 -1.91
N PHE A 127 12.27 -6.75 -2.76
CA PHE A 127 11.96 -5.69 -3.73
C PHE A 127 10.69 -4.90 -3.45
N TYR A 128 9.88 -5.33 -2.49
CA TYR A 128 8.61 -4.71 -2.14
C TYR A 128 8.59 -4.29 -0.67
N TYR A 129 9.72 -3.76 -0.22
CA TYR A 129 9.89 -3.30 1.15
C TYR A 129 8.86 -2.23 1.54
N LEU A 130 8.11 -2.54 2.59
CA LEU A 130 7.35 -1.61 3.41
C LEU A 130 8.00 -1.58 4.79
N ASN A 131 8.14 -0.43 5.44
CA ASN A 131 8.78 -0.40 6.77
C ASN A 131 7.78 -0.72 7.89
N ASP A 132 8.31 -1.01 9.09
CA ASP A 132 7.50 -1.40 10.24
C ASP A 132 6.50 -0.30 10.63
N GLN A 133 6.87 0.97 10.46
CA GLN A 133 6.01 2.11 10.79
C GLN A 133 4.79 2.19 9.85
N MET A 134 4.94 1.81 8.58
CA MET A 134 3.82 1.72 7.64
C MET A 134 2.89 0.55 8.00
N ILE A 135 3.46 -0.61 8.34
CA ILE A 135 2.69 -1.78 8.77
C ILE A 135 1.90 -1.48 10.05
N ILE A 136 2.55 -0.89 11.06
CA ILE A 136 1.92 -0.44 12.31
C ILE A 136 0.83 0.60 12.02
N PHE A 137 1.05 1.51 11.07
CA PHE A 137 0.02 2.45 10.65
C PHE A 137 -1.22 1.72 10.10
N PHE A 138 -1.05 0.69 9.28
CA PHE A 138 -2.18 -0.10 8.76
C PHE A 138 -2.95 -0.79 9.89
N VAL A 139 -2.25 -1.44 10.83
CA VAL A 139 -2.86 -2.09 11.99
C VAL A 139 -3.62 -1.08 12.86
N ARG A 140 -3.06 0.10 13.11
CA ARG A 140 -3.74 1.14 13.89
C ARG A 140 -5.04 1.63 13.25
N VAL A 141 -5.16 1.54 11.93
CA VAL A 141 -6.37 1.94 11.20
C VAL A 141 -7.39 0.80 11.14
N GLN A 142 -6.94 -0.42 10.86
CA GLN A 142 -7.84 -1.55 10.57
C GLN A 142 -8.09 -2.49 11.77
N GLY A 143 -7.18 -2.57 12.74
CA GLY A 143 -7.24 -3.51 13.87
C GLY A 143 -7.11 -4.96 13.41
N HIS A 144 -5.90 -5.45 13.15
CA HIS A 144 -5.66 -6.87 12.78
C HIS A 144 -4.26 -7.32 13.24
N GLU A 145 -4.04 -7.34 14.56
CA GLU A 145 -2.72 -7.68 15.15
C GLU A 145 -2.26 -9.11 14.80
N GLN A 146 -3.18 -10.06 14.60
CA GLN A 146 -2.79 -11.44 14.25
C GLN A 146 -2.13 -11.52 12.86
N LEU A 147 -2.51 -10.63 11.93
CA LEU A 147 -1.84 -10.54 10.63
C LEU A 147 -0.42 -9.98 10.78
N LEU A 148 -0.19 -9.07 11.73
CA LEU A 148 1.14 -8.54 12.04
C LEU A 148 2.05 -9.65 12.60
N GLU A 149 1.53 -10.52 13.47
CA GLU A 149 2.28 -11.67 14.00
C GLU A 149 2.83 -12.56 12.87
N LEU A 150 2.03 -12.85 11.85
CA LEU A 150 2.46 -13.64 10.68
C LEU A 150 3.59 -12.97 9.89
N VAL A 151 3.62 -11.64 9.83
CA VAL A 151 4.72 -10.88 9.22
C VAL A 151 5.99 -10.96 10.06
N VAL A 152 5.86 -10.84 11.38
CA VAL A 152 6.98 -10.94 12.33
C VAL A 152 7.61 -12.33 12.29
N GLU A 153 6.80 -13.37 12.16
CA GLU A 153 7.25 -14.76 12.01
C GLU A 153 7.89 -15.06 10.65
N GLY A 154 7.78 -14.15 9.67
CA GLY A 154 8.23 -14.37 8.29
C GLY A 154 7.33 -15.32 7.48
N SER A 155 6.16 -15.68 8.01
CA SER A 155 5.15 -16.50 7.34
C SER A 155 4.34 -15.71 6.30
N MET A 156 4.41 -14.38 6.35
CA MET A 156 3.70 -13.47 5.46
C MET A 156 4.62 -12.32 5.03
N SER A 157 4.69 -12.06 3.73
CA SER A 157 5.39 -10.88 3.22
C SER A 157 4.64 -9.60 3.57
N ARG A 158 5.35 -8.48 3.58
CA ARG A 158 4.76 -7.18 3.92
C ARG A 158 3.73 -6.69 2.91
N ILE A 159 3.91 -6.97 1.61
CA ILE A 159 2.91 -6.61 0.60
C ILE A 159 1.68 -7.51 0.63
N ARG A 160 1.85 -8.79 0.99
CA ARG A 160 0.71 -9.67 1.22
C ARG A 160 -0.09 -9.16 2.41
N PHE A 161 0.57 -8.86 3.52
CA PHE A 161 -0.07 -8.24 4.68
C PHE A 161 -0.84 -6.96 4.30
N ALA A 162 -0.22 -6.07 3.52
CA ALA A 162 -0.87 -4.84 3.08
C ALA A 162 -2.14 -5.12 2.24
N HIS A 163 -2.11 -6.09 1.35
CA HIS A 163 -3.32 -6.50 0.64
C HIS A 163 -4.39 -7.04 1.60
N GLU A 164 -4.05 -8.00 2.48
CA GLU A 164 -5.03 -8.64 3.38
C GLU A 164 -5.66 -7.63 4.34
N VAL A 165 -4.86 -6.79 5.00
CA VAL A 165 -5.33 -5.85 6.03
C VAL A 165 -6.30 -4.81 5.46
N TRP A 166 -6.11 -4.38 4.21
CA TRP A 166 -7.00 -3.46 3.53
C TRP A 166 -8.16 -4.17 2.81
N SER A 167 -8.12 -5.49 2.64
CA SER A 167 -9.23 -6.26 2.04
C SER A 167 -10.33 -6.62 3.04
N ILE A 168 -10.06 -6.49 4.33
CA ILE A 168 -10.97 -6.85 5.42
C ILE A 168 -11.56 -5.56 6.01
N MET A 169 -12.82 -5.59 6.45
CA MET A 169 -13.40 -4.46 7.19
C MET A 169 -12.61 -4.22 8.49
N PRO A 170 -12.57 -2.98 9.01
CA PRO A 170 -11.92 -2.71 10.29
C PRO A 170 -12.48 -3.62 11.40
N GLU A 171 -11.65 -4.22 12.25
CA GLU A 171 -12.09 -5.10 13.35
C GLU A 171 -13.09 -4.42 14.27
N SER A 172 -12.91 -3.11 14.50
CA SER A 172 -13.86 -2.30 15.27
C SER A 172 -15.28 -2.31 14.67
N PHE A 173 -15.42 -2.46 13.35
CA PHE A 173 -16.73 -2.57 12.71
C PHE A 173 -17.44 -3.84 13.15
N TYR A 174 -16.74 -4.98 13.16
CA TYR A 174 -17.31 -6.25 13.60
C TYR A 174 -17.65 -6.24 15.10
N SER A 175 -16.78 -5.68 15.95
CA SER A 175 -17.06 -5.58 17.39
C SER A 175 -18.27 -4.69 17.68
N ASN A 176 -18.39 -3.56 16.96
CA ASN A 176 -19.52 -2.64 17.10
C ASN A 176 -20.82 -3.27 16.58
N PHE A 177 -20.78 -3.89 15.40
CA PHE A 177 -21.93 -4.57 14.82
C PHE A 177 -22.43 -5.73 15.69
N ALA A 178 -21.52 -6.57 16.20
CA ALA A 178 -21.87 -7.64 17.13
C ALA A 178 -22.50 -7.08 18.42
N SER A 179 -21.93 -6.01 18.98
CA SER A 179 -22.47 -5.34 20.16
C SER A 179 -23.88 -4.78 19.91
N GLU A 180 -24.11 -4.21 18.73
CA GLU A 180 -25.42 -3.70 18.31
C GLU A 180 -26.44 -4.82 18.11
N LEU A 181 -26.07 -5.92 17.45
CA LEU A 181 -26.93 -7.10 17.31
C LEU A 181 -27.30 -7.69 18.67
N VAL A 182 -26.34 -7.80 19.59
CA VAL A 182 -26.58 -8.26 20.96
C VAL A 182 -27.56 -7.32 21.66
N ARG A 183 -27.38 -5.99 21.53
CA ARG A 183 -28.30 -4.99 22.10
C ARG A 183 -29.72 -5.09 21.54
N LEU A 184 -29.87 -5.37 20.24
CA LEU A 184 -31.18 -5.47 19.59
C LEU A 184 -31.92 -6.79 19.89
N ASN A 185 -31.18 -7.86 20.17
CA ASN A 185 -31.74 -9.21 20.34
C ASN A 185 -31.76 -9.71 21.80
N LEU A 186 -31.11 -9.02 22.75
CA LEU A 186 -31.30 -9.27 24.17
C LEU A 186 -32.55 -8.53 24.66
N PRO A 187 -33.49 -9.20 25.35
CA PRO A 187 -34.65 -8.53 25.91
C PRO A 187 -34.20 -7.44 26.88
N THR A 188 -34.70 -6.22 26.72
CA THR A 188 -34.55 -5.18 27.73
C THR A 188 -35.22 -5.69 28.99
N ILE A 189 -34.42 -6.08 29.99
CA ILE A 189 -34.92 -6.38 31.33
C ILE A 189 -35.49 -5.06 31.86
N GLY A 190 -36.81 -4.93 31.75
CA GLY A 190 -37.56 -3.77 32.19
C GLY A 190 -37.33 -3.52 33.68
N ARG A 191 -37.14 -2.25 34.04
CA ARG A 191 -37.30 -1.77 35.41
C ARG A 191 -38.78 -1.55 35.71
#